data_AF-A0A2N2HMN8-F1
#
_entry.id   AF-A0A2N2HMN8-F1
#
_cell.length_a   1.000
_cell.length_b   1.000
_cell.length_c   1.000
_cell.angle_alpha   90.00
_cell.angle_beta   90.00
_cell.angle_gamma   90.00
#
_symmetry.space_group_name_H-M   'P 1'
#
loop_
_entity.id
_entity.type
_entity.pdbx_description
1 polymer ?
#
loop_
_entity_poly.entity_id
_entity_poly.type
_entity_poly.pdbx_seq_one_letter_code
_entity_poly.pdbx_strand_id
1 'polypeptide(L)'
;MYQLEVKRWLIQHHFPPNNGWNVFVHIDPMERAHGGQHKPDKATRARIAENALKNIGATIGTHPRYGRTDIVAIHPDKETFIGEVEGDSSRQKDQAIYSALGQLVLKMQGGEEKFFLAVPDQPAWEYQIQRIPPYAKALLNLSFLFVSERKVREE
;
A
#
# COMPACT_ATOMS: atom_id res chain seq x y z
N MET A 1 9.94 -3.91 -7.36
CA MET A 1 9.78 -2.79 -6.42
C MET A 1 9.43 -3.37 -5.06
N TYR A 2 10.19 -3.05 -4.01
CA TYR A 2 9.88 -3.50 -2.65
C TYR A 2 8.67 -2.74 -2.08
N GLN A 3 7.93 -3.34 -1.16
CA GLN A 3 6.69 -2.78 -0.58
C GLN A 3 6.86 -1.34 -0.06
N LEU A 4 7.96 -1.04 0.64
CA LEU A 4 8.20 0.31 1.14
C LEU A 4 8.42 1.36 0.03
N GLU A 5 8.94 0.94 -1.12
CA GLU A 5 9.03 1.81 -2.30
C GLU A 5 7.65 2.01 -2.94
N VAL A 6 6.79 0.98 -2.96
CA VAL A 6 5.39 1.10 -3.40
C VAL A 6 4.66 2.12 -2.52
N LYS A 7 4.80 2.02 -1.19
CA LYS A 7 4.23 2.99 -0.23
C LYS A 7 4.69 4.42 -0.53
N ARG A 8 6.01 4.62 -0.74
CA ARG A 8 6.58 5.92 -1.12
C ARG A 8 5.91 6.50 -2.36
N TRP A 9 5.92 5.75 -3.46
CA TRP A 9 5.44 6.28 -4.74
C TRP A 9 3.93 6.46 -4.77
N LEU A 10 3.19 5.60 -4.07
CA LEU A 10 1.76 5.76 -3.87
C LEU A 10 1.45 7.11 -3.20
N ILE A 11 2.14 7.41 -2.10
CA ILE A 11 1.91 8.67 -1.36
C ILE A 11 2.34 9.86 -2.20
N GLN A 12 3.49 9.77 -2.86
CA GLN A 12 4.00 10.86 -3.68
C GLN A 12 3.04 11.24 -4.83
N HIS A 13 2.37 10.26 -5.43
CA HIS A 13 1.60 10.50 -6.66
C HIS A 13 0.08 10.48 -6.47
N HIS A 14 -0.45 9.85 -5.42
CA HIS A 14 -1.88 9.67 -5.22
C HIS A 14 -2.41 10.29 -3.92
N PHE A 15 -1.64 10.23 -2.84
CA PHE A 15 -1.98 10.84 -1.54
C PHE A 15 -0.96 11.89 -1.07
N PRO A 16 -0.59 12.89 -1.89
CA PRO A 16 0.52 13.75 -1.55
C PRO A 16 0.13 14.74 -0.42
N PRO A 17 0.86 14.78 0.72
CA PRO A 17 0.47 15.62 1.86
C PRO A 17 0.41 17.12 1.59
N ASN A 18 1.19 17.61 0.63
CA ASN A 18 1.12 19.00 0.17
C ASN A 18 -0.22 19.38 -0.49
N ASN A 19 -1.04 18.39 -0.85
CA ASN A 19 -2.40 18.59 -1.37
C ASN A 19 -3.48 18.28 -0.32
N GLY A 20 -3.17 18.46 0.97
CA GLY A 20 -4.14 18.36 2.06
C GLY A 20 -4.35 16.94 2.61
N TRP A 21 -3.59 15.95 2.13
CA TRP A 21 -3.65 14.59 2.66
C TRP A 21 -2.87 14.48 3.98
N ASN A 22 -3.53 13.99 5.03
CA ASN A 22 -2.86 13.49 6.22
C ASN A 22 -2.67 11.97 6.08
N VAL A 23 -1.43 11.52 5.96
CA VAL A 23 -1.12 10.12 5.65
C VAL A 23 -0.34 9.45 6.78
N PHE A 24 -0.88 8.34 7.26
CA PHE A 24 -0.21 7.43 8.17
C PHE A 24 0.33 6.22 7.41
N VAL A 25 1.56 5.84 7.72
CA VAL A 25 2.25 4.73 7.08
C VAL A 25 2.77 3.78 8.14
N HIS A 26 2.24 2.56 8.14
CA HIS A 26 2.84 1.48 8.89
C HIS A 26 4.02 0.89 8.11
N ILE A 27 5.14 0.63 8.79
CA ILE A 27 6.34 0.01 8.19
C ILE A 27 6.74 -1.17 9.08
N ASP A 28 6.57 -2.39 8.58
CA ASP A 28 6.97 -3.61 9.28
C ASP A 28 8.51 -3.75 9.34
N PRO A 29 9.08 -4.33 10.42
CA PRO A 29 10.52 -4.59 10.49
C PRO A 29 11.08 -5.35 9.27
N MET A 30 10.34 -6.30 8.71
CA MET A 30 10.76 -7.05 7.53
C MET A 30 10.88 -6.16 6.28
N GLU A 31 10.12 -5.07 6.18
CA GLU A 31 10.25 -4.09 5.09
C GLU A 31 11.57 -3.32 5.20
N ARG A 32 12.05 -3.07 6.41
CA ARG A 32 13.37 -2.47 6.71
C ARG A 32 14.54 -3.44 6.53
N ALA A 33 14.26 -4.65 6.06
CA ALA A 33 15.21 -5.75 6.01
C ALA A 33 15.74 -6.17 7.40
N HIS A 34 14.94 -6.01 8.46
CA HIS A 34 15.24 -6.57 9.77
C HIS A 34 14.65 -7.97 9.88
N GLY A 35 15.53 -8.99 9.98
CA GLY A 35 15.15 -10.41 10.08
C GLY A 35 15.20 -11.15 8.74
N GLY A 36 15.32 -12.48 8.77
CA GLY A 36 15.35 -13.33 7.57
C GLY A 36 16.54 -13.10 6.62
N GLN A 37 16.47 -13.73 5.44
CA GLN A 37 17.44 -13.51 4.35
C GLN A 37 16.87 -12.55 3.31
N HIS A 38 17.68 -11.58 2.89
CA HIS A 38 17.28 -10.51 1.98
C HIS A 38 18.33 -10.26 0.91
N LYS A 39 17.88 -9.69 -0.22
CA LYS A 39 18.80 -9.20 -1.24
C LYS A 39 19.69 -8.09 -0.66
N PRO A 40 20.97 -8.01 -1.05
CA PRO A 40 21.92 -7.05 -0.48
C PRO A 40 21.48 -5.58 -0.57
N ASP A 41 20.69 -5.22 -1.58
CA ASP A 41 20.24 -3.84 -1.82
C ASP A 41 19.02 -3.42 -0.99
N LYS A 42 18.30 -4.37 -0.38
CA LYS A 42 16.99 -4.13 0.25
C LYS A 42 17.06 -3.11 1.39
N ALA A 43 18.03 -3.25 2.30
CA ALA A 43 18.17 -2.35 3.44
C ALA A 43 18.42 -0.90 3.00
N THR A 44 19.31 -0.71 2.02
CA THR A 44 19.61 0.62 1.46
C THR A 44 18.38 1.23 0.80
N ARG A 45 17.65 0.46 -0.01
CA ARG A 45 16.44 0.93 -0.69
C ARG A 45 15.30 1.23 0.28
N ALA A 46 15.12 0.40 1.31
CA ALA A 46 14.17 0.65 2.38
C ALA A 46 14.47 1.95 3.11
N ARG A 47 15.73 2.20 3.48
CA ARG A 47 16.15 3.46 4.12
C ARG A 47 15.88 4.69 3.25
N ILE A 48 16.18 4.60 1.94
CA ILE A 48 15.89 5.68 0.98
C ILE A 48 14.39 5.95 0.90
N ALA A 49 13.57 4.89 0.82
CA ALA A 49 12.13 5.03 0.74
C ALA A 49 11.51 5.59 2.04
N GLU A 50 11.95 5.11 3.21
CA GLU A 50 11.50 5.62 4.51
C GLU A 50 11.85 7.10 4.69
N ASN A 51 13.07 7.50 4.34
CA ASN A 51 13.47 8.91 4.41
C ASN A 51 12.65 9.79 3.46
N ALA A 52 12.35 9.30 2.25
CA ALA A 52 11.50 10.02 1.32
C ALA A 52 10.08 10.21 1.87
N LEU A 53 9.49 9.19 2.49
CA LEU A 53 8.17 9.30 3.14
C LEU A 53 8.16 10.36 4.25
N LYS A 54 9.18 10.37 5.12
CA LYS A 54 9.34 11.39 6.17
C LYS A 54 9.45 12.79 5.57
N ASN A 55 10.27 12.95 4.52
CA ASN A 55 10.47 14.24 3.86
C ASN A 55 9.21 14.76 3.15
N ILE A 56 8.36 13.86 2.65
CA ILE A 56 7.07 14.20 2.03
C ILE A 56 6.01 14.60 3.07
N GLY A 57 6.27 14.35 4.36
CA GLY A 57 5.37 14.72 5.46
C GLY A 57 4.44 13.58 5.91
N ALA A 58 4.72 12.33 5.53
CA ALA A 58 3.95 11.19 6.01
C ALA A 58 4.28 10.87 7.47
N THR A 59 3.25 10.53 8.25
CA THR A 59 3.40 10.09 9.64
C THR A 59 3.73 8.59 9.66
N ILE A 60 4.95 8.25 10.09
CA ILE A 60 5.36 6.85 10.20
C ILE A 60 4.92 6.29 11.55
N GLY A 61 4.09 5.25 11.55
CA GLY A 61 3.63 4.60 12.77
C GLY A 61 2.27 3.90 12.60
N THR A 62 1.77 3.39 13.73
CA THR A 62 0.44 2.78 13.82
C THR A 62 -0.62 3.87 13.88
N HIS A 63 -1.68 3.76 13.07
CA HIS A 63 -2.81 4.68 13.13
C HIS A 63 -3.65 4.39 14.39
N PRO A 64 -4.10 5.41 15.16
CA PRO A 64 -4.85 5.18 16.40
C PRO A 64 -6.13 4.34 16.24
N ARG A 65 -6.92 4.59 15.19
CA ARG A 65 -8.14 3.86 14.86
C ARG A 65 -7.91 2.55 14.08
N TYR A 66 -7.10 2.60 13.01
CA TYR A 66 -6.94 1.48 12.07
C TYR A 66 -5.70 0.61 12.32
N GLY A 67 -4.97 0.84 13.41
CA GLY A 67 -3.86 0.00 13.82
C GLY A 67 -2.74 -0.07 12.79
N ARG A 68 -2.32 -1.29 12.47
CA ARG A 68 -1.17 -1.61 11.61
C ARG A 68 -1.51 -1.67 10.12
N THR A 69 -2.58 -1.02 9.67
CA THR A 69 -2.84 -0.87 8.23
C THR A 69 -1.67 -0.16 7.57
N ASP A 70 -1.24 -0.69 6.43
CA ASP A 70 -0.10 -0.15 5.69
C ASP A 70 -0.24 1.35 5.39
N ILE A 71 -1.40 1.77 4.90
CA ILE A 71 -1.69 3.17 4.57
C ILE A 71 -3.08 3.56 5.08
N VAL A 72 -3.13 4.70 5.76
CA VAL A 72 -4.38 5.44 6.02
C VAL A 72 -4.18 6.87 5.52
N ALA A 73 -4.97 7.28 4.54
CA ALA A 73 -4.92 8.62 3.96
C ALA A 73 -6.24 9.35 4.20
N ILE A 74 -6.17 10.49 4.88
CA ILE A 74 -7.34 11.28 5.28
C ILE A 74 -7.25 12.64 4.59
N HIS A 75 -8.33 13.11 4.00
CA HIS A 75 -8.43 14.45 3.41
C HIS A 75 -9.72 15.12 3.90
N PRO A 76 -9.73 16.43 4.18
CA PRO A 76 -10.92 17.11 4.70
C PRO A 76 -12.13 17.02 3.77
N ASP A 77 -11.90 17.12 2.46
CA ASP A 77 -12.97 17.16 1.45
C ASP A 77 -13.14 15.87 0.64
N LYS A 78 -12.52 14.75 1.06
CA LYS A 78 -12.59 13.47 0.33
C LYS A 78 -12.79 12.33 1.32
N GLU A 79 -13.17 11.16 0.79
CA GLU A 79 -13.29 9.94 1.59
C GLU A 79 -11.94 9.56 2.22
N THR A 80 -11.99 8.90 3.37
CA THR A 80 -10.79 8.32 3.99
C THR A 80 -10.42 7.05 3.23
N PHE A 81 -9.16 6.95 2.80
CA PHE A 81 -8.63 5.78 2.12
C PHE A 81 -7.86 4.89 3.11
N ILE A 82 -8.18 3.61 3.11
CA ILE A 82 -7.57 2.58 3.94
C ILE A 82 -7.04 1.50 3.00
N GLY A 83 -5.75 1.21 3.04
CA GLY A 83 -5.21 0.26 2.08
C GLY A 83 -4.07 -0.57 2.58
N GLU A 84 -3.97 -1.76 1.97
CA GLU A 84 -2.81 -2.62 2.07
C GLU A 84 -1.91 -2.42 0.85
N VAL A 85 -0.62 -2.63 1.06
CA VAL A 85 0.38 -2.44 0.02
C VAL A 85 1.21 -3.70 -0.09
N GLU A 86 1.35 -4.23 -1.29
CA GLU A 86 2.20 -5.37 -1.56
C GLU A 86 3.36 -4.97 -2.47
N GLY A 87 4.44 -5.73 -2.40
CA GLY A 87 5.64 -5.53 -3.20
C GLY A 87 6.43 -6.80 -3.40
N ASP A 88 7.50 -6.72 -4.19
CA ASP A 88 8.30 -7.89 -4.50
C ASP A 88 8.98 -8.45 -3.25
N SER A 89 8.75 -9.73 -2.98
CA SER A 89 9.35 -10.48 -1.88
C SER A 89 9.63 -11.92 -2.32
N SER A 90 10.05 -12.78 -1.39
CA SER A 90 10.16 -14.22 -1.63
C SER A 90 8.79 -14.92 -1.71
N ARG A 91 7.71 -14.27 -1.25
CA ARG A 91 6.35 -14.81 -1.29
C ARG A 91 5.82 -14.80 -2.73
N GLN A 92 5.01 -15.81 -3.07
CA GLN A 92 4.29 -15.80 -4.34
C GLN A 92 3.29 -14.64 -4.38
N LYS A 93 3.21 -13.93 -5.51
CA LYS A 93 2.37 -12.73 -5.67
C LYS A 93 0.89 -12.99 -5.41
N ASP A 94 0.39 -14.12 -5.88
CA ASP A 94 -0.99 -14.56 -5.66
C ASP A 94 -1.31 -14.70 -4.16
N GLN A 95 -0.40 -15.37 -3.44
CA GLN A 95 -0.52 -15.56 -2.00
C GLN A 95 -0.43 -14.23 -1.23
N ALA A 96 0.37 -13.28 -1.71
CA ALA A 96 0.47 -11.94 -1.13
C ALA A 96 -0.84 -11.17 -1.31
N ILE A 97 -1.38 -11.12 -2.53
CA ILE A 97 -2.66 -10.46 -2.84
C ILE A 97 -3.79 -11.02 -1.98
N TYR A 98 -3.97 -12.34 -1.90
CA TYR A 98 -5.04 -12.92 -1.08
C TYR A 98 -4.87 -12.64 0.42
N SER A 99 -3.63 -12.53 0.89
CA SER A 99 -3.33 -12.12 2.27
C SER A 99 -3.80 -10.70 2.53
N ALA A 100 -3.44 -9.77 1.64
CA ALA A 100 -3.79 -8.36 1.75
C ALA A 100 -5.30 -8.16 1.63
N LEU A 101 -5.96 -8.85 0.70
CA LEU A 101 -7.42 -8.87 0.58
C LEU A 101 -8.10 -9.36 1.87
N GLY A 102 -7.60 -10.45 2.47
CA GLY A 102 -8.12 -10.94 3.75
C GLY A 102 -7.99 -9.91 4.87
N GLN A 103 -6.86 -9.21 4.93
CA GLN A 103 -6.64 -8.13 5.91
C GLN A 103 -7.59 -6.94 5.69
N LEU A 104 -7.84 -6.55 4.43
CA LEU A 104 -8.79 -5.48 4.09
C LEU A 104 -10.22 -5.86 4.48
N VAL A 105 -10.67 -7.07 4.13
CA VAL A 105 -12.03 -7.55 4.45
C VAL A 105 -12.29 -7.55 5.96
N LEU A 106 -11.31 -7.94 6.77
CA LEU A 106 -11.44 -7.91 8.23
C LEU A 106 -11.56 -6.49 8.82
N LYS A 107 -11.17 -5.46 8.06
CA LYS A 107 -11.24 -4.05 8.46
C LYS A 107 -12.49 -3.34 7.96
N MET A 108 -13.21 -3.93 7.01
CA MET A 108 -14.45 -3.37 6.47
C MET A 108 -15.56 -3.48 7.53
N GLN A 109 -15.86 -2.37 8.19
CA GLN A 109 -16.90 -2.28 9.22
C GLN A 109 -18.15 -1.49 8.77
N GLY A 110 -18.34 -1.32 7.45
CA GLY A 110 -19.52 -0.66 6.87
C GLY A 110 -19.52 0.88 7.01
N GLY A 111 -18.37 1.50 7.24
CA GLY A 111 -18.23 2.95 7.22
C GLY A 111 -18.08 3.54 5.80
N GLU A 112 -17.87 4.85 5.73
CA GLU A 112 -17.70 5.60 4.48
C GLU A 112 -16.27 5.54 3.92
N GLU A 113 -15.41 4.69 4.48
CA GLU A 113 -14.03 4.59 4.05
C GLU A 113 -13.89 3.83 2.72
N LYS A 114 -12.99 4.29 1.86
CA LYS A 114 -12.60 3.59 0.63
C LYS A 114 -11.45 2.66 0.89
N PHE A 115 -11.62 1.41 0.51
CA PHE A 115 -10.58 0.39 0.66
C PHE A 115 -9.82 0.20 -0.63
N PHE A 116 -8.50 0.02 -0.55
CA PHE A 116 -7.67 -0.20 -1.74
C PHE A 116 -6.55 -1.22 -1.49
N LEU A 117 -6.09 -1.84 -2.58
CA LEU A 117 -4.87 -2.64 -2.62
C LEU A 117 -3.91 -2.03 -3.62
N ALA A 118 -2.71 -1.66 -3.17
CA ALA A 118 -1.66 -1.12 -4.03
C ALA A 118 -0.55 -2.15 -4.29
N VAL A 119 -0.14 -2.28 -5.55
CA VAL A 119 0.90 -3.20 -6.00
C VAL A 119 1.83 -2.52 -7.01
N PRO A 120 3.02 -3.06 -7.31
CA PRO A 120 3.84 -2.54 -8.39
C PRO A 120 3.12 -2.58 -9.74
N ASP A 121 3.26 -1.51 -10.53
CA ASP A 121 2.79 -1.43 -11.92
C ASP A 121 3.69 -2.29 -12.83
N GLN A 122 3.45 -3.59 -12.78
CA GLN A 122 4.19 -4.59 -13.55
C GLN A 122 3.22 -5.68 -14.04
N PRO A 123 3.44 -6.25 -15.24
CA PRO A 123 2.54 -7.25 -15.81
C PRO A 123 2.28 -8.46 -14.90
N ALA A 124 3.29 -8.88 -14.13
CA ALA A 124 3.16 -10.02 -13.22
C ALA A 124 2.24 -9.74 -12.02
N TRP A 125 2.08 -8.48 -11.59
CA TRP A 125 1.15 -8.07 -10.54
C TRP A 125 -0.24 -7.83 -11.12
N GLU A 126 -0.33 -7.10 -12.24
CA GLU A 126 -1.57 -6.87 -12.97
C GLU A 126 -2.29 -8.16 -13.33
N TYR A 127 -1.56 -9.16 -13.83
CA TYR A 127 -2.12 -10.48 -14.11
C TYR A 127 -2.80 -11.11 -12.89
N GLN A 128 -2.23 -10.99 -11.69
CA GLN A 128 -2.83 -11.58 -10.49
C GLN A 128 -4.07 -10.81 -10.03
N ILE A 129 -4.05 -9.48 -10.13
CA ILE A 129 -5.21 -8.64 -9.83
C ILE A 129 -6.37 -8.94 -10.80
N GLN A 130 -6.09 -9.15 -12.09
CA GLN A 130 -7.10 -9.52 -13.08
C GLN A 130 -7.73 -10.90 -12.84
N ARG A 131 -7.06 -11.79 -12.10
CA ARG A 131 -7.61 -13.10 -11.70
C ARG A 131 -8.64 -13.00 -10.58
N ILE A 132 -8.70 -11.89 -9.86
CA ILE A 132 -9.73 -11.67 -8.85
C ILE A 132 -11.08 -11.57 -9.58
N PRO A 133 -12.09 -12.38 -9.20
CA PRO A 133 -13.37 -12.37 -9.89
C PRO A 133 -14.04 -10.98 -9.88
N PRO A 134 -14.59 -10.50 -11.02
CA PRO A 134 -15.23 -9.18 -11.09
C PRO A 134 -16.34 -8.98 -10.05
N TYR A 135 -17.11 -10.03 -9.74
CA TYR A 135 -18.15 -9.97 -8.72
C TYR A 135 -17.57 -9.67 -7.32
N ALA A 136 -16.39 -10.20 -7.00
CA ALA A 136 -15.72 -9.98 -5.73
C ALA A 136 -15.18 -8.55 -5.64
N LYS A 137 -14.61 -8.04 -6.75
CA LYS A 137 -14.18 -6.63 -6.84
C LYS A 137 -15.35 -5.67 -6.61
N ALA A 138 -16.47 -5.92 -7.29
CA ALA A 138 -17.68 -5.11 -7.16
C ALA A 138 -18.30 -5.18 -5.76
N LEU A 139 -18.38 -6.39 -5.18
CA LEU A 139 -18.95 -6.58 -3.85
C LEU A 139 -18.14 -5.86 -2.76
N LEU A 140 -16.82 -5.90 -2.85
CA LEU A 140 -15.93 -5.31 -1.85
C LEU A 140 -15.69 -3.81 -2.07
N ASN A 141 -16.15 -3.25 -3.20
CA ASN A 141 -15.91 -1.87 -3.61
C ASN A 141 -14.44 -1.45 -3.44
N LEU A 142 -13.53 -2.34 -3.87
CA LEU A 142 -12.08 -2.16 -3.73
C LEU A 142 -11.48 -1.47 -4.95
N SER A 143 -10.70 -0.42 -4.71
CA SER A 143 -9.81 0.15 -5.73
C SER A 143 -8.50 -0.65 -5.80
N PHE A 144 -8.05 -0.96 -7.01
CA PHE A 144 -6.75 -1.56 -7.25
C PHE A 144 -5.80 -0.53 -7.86
N LEU A 145 -4.68 -0.29 -7.19
CA LEU A 145 -3.73 0.76 -7.57
C LEU A 145 -2.40 0.15 -8.04
N PHE A 146 -2.05 0.41 -9.29
CA PHE A 146 -0.77 0.05 -9.87
C PHE A 146 0.22 1.20 -9.71
N VAL A 147 1.30 0.95 -8.98
CA VAL A 147 2.25 1.98 -8.54
C VAL A 147 3.58 1.81 -9.26
N SER A 148 4.01 2.88 -9.92
CA SER A 148 5.35 3.00 -10.51
C SER A 148 6.06 4.22 -9.92
N GLU A 149 7.36 4.36 -10.20
CA GLU A 149 8.11 5.56 -9.79
C GLU A 149 7.57 6.85 -10.42
N ARG A 150 6.81 6.74 -11.53
CA ARG A 150 6.37 7.88 -12.34
C ARG A 150 4.92 8.27 -12.10
N LYS A 151 4.07 7.31 -11.73
CA LYS A 151 2.62 7.50 -11.62
C LYS A 151 1.97 6.38 -10.83
N VAL A 152 0.74 6.64 -10.40
CA VAL A 152 -0.22 5.64 -9.93
C VAL A 152 -1.34 5.53 -10.97
N ARG A 153 -1.76 4.31 -11.27
CA ARG A 153 -2.84 4.01 -12.21
C ARG A 153 -3.87 3.15 -11.49
N GLU A 154 -5.15 3.46 -11.69
CA GLU A 154 -6.27 2.68 -11.15
C GLU A 154 -6.78 1.69 -12.21
N GLU A 155 -7.33 0.57 -11.76
CA GLU A 155 -8.06 -0.40 -12.60
C GLU A 155 -9.50 0.05 -12.86
#